data_AF-A0A8X6M7L5-F1
#
_entry.id   AF-A0A8X6M7L5-F1
#
_cell.length_a   1.000
_cell.length_b   1.000
_cell.length_c   1.000
_cell.angle_alpha   90.00
_cell.angle_beta   90.00
_cell.angle_gamma   90.00
#
_symmetry.space_group_name_H-M   'P 1'
#
loop_
_entity.id
_entity.type
_entity.pdbx_description
1 polymer ?
#
loop_
_entity_poly.entity_id
_entity_poly.type
_entity_poly.pdbx_seq_one_letter_code
_entity_poly.pdbx_strand_id
1 'polypeptide(L)'
;MYEKAFSTTRYAKEVFQDSLLTGIPQIILTPSIARKVLKSVVLVCCLVGFVYQTTEFLKIFWNYPTVLDIDVECPEIIESPAITYCNLNG
;
A
#
# COMPACT_ATOMS: atom_id res chain seq x y z
N MET A 1 -32.75 18.96 33.36
CA MET A 1 -31.65 18.31 32.61
C MET A 1 -32.20 18.03 31.22
N TYR A 2 -31.79 18.81 30.21
CA TYR A 2 -32.39 18.73 28.87
C TYR A 2 -31.73 17.60 28.08
N GLU A 3 -32.49 16.52 27.91
CA GLU A 3 -32.27 15.46 26.92
C GLU A 3 -32.41 16.09 25.53
N LYS A 4 -31.29 16.35 24.84
CA LYS A 4 -31.33 16.84 23.46
C LYS A 4 -31.24 15.63 22.52
N ALA A 5 -32.32 15.39 21.78
CA ALA A 5 -32.37 14.44 20.68
C ALA A 5 -31.14 14.64 19.76
N PHE A 6 -30.23 13.66 19.78
CA PHE A 6 -28.99 13.64 19.02
C PHE A 6 -29.32 13.56 17.52
N SER A 7 -29.22 14.69 16.82
CA SER A 7 -29.41 14.74 15.38
C SER A 7 -28.15 14.18 14.71
N THR A 8 -28.19 12.88 14.41
CA THR A 8 -27.10 12.09 13.80
C THR A 8 -26.44 12.75 12.58
N THR A 9 -27.20 13.56 11.84
CA THR A 9 -26.72 14.29 10.65
C THR A 9 -25.74 15.41 10.98
N ARG A 10 -25.85 16.09 12.13
CA ARG A 10 -24.90 17.14 12.55
C ARG A 10 -23.57 16.55 12.98
N TYR A 11 -23.62 15.49 13.79
CA TYR A 11 -22.43 14.79 14.25
C TYR A 11 -21.64 14.18 13.09
N ALA A 12 -22.32 13.51 12.15
CA ALA A 12 -21.67 12.97 10.96
C ALA A 12 -20.96 14.08 10.16
N LYS A 13 -21.59 15.25 10.01
CA LYS A 13 -20.99 16.37 9.29
C LYS A 13 -19.72 16.89 9.97
N GLU A 14 -19.71 16.99 11.30
CA GLU A 14 -18.52 17.39 12.07
C GLU A 14 -17.39 16.39 11.91
N VAL A 15 -17.64 15.09 12.11
CA VAL A 15 -16.63 14.03 11.97
C VAL A 15 -16.02 13.99 10.57
N PHE A 16 -16.85 14.16 9.53
CA PHE A 16 -16.35 14.18 8.17
C PHE A 16 -15.61 15.49 7.81
N GLN A 17 -15.92 16.60 8.48
CA GLN A 17 -15.16 17.84 8.32
C GLN A 17 -13.79 17.77 9.02
N ASP A 18 -13.72 17.06 10.15
CA ASP A 18 -12.48 16.85 10.91
C ASP A 18 -11.65 15.65 10.43
N SER A 19 -12.06 15.03 9.33
CA SER A 19 -11.35 13.90 8.75
C SER A 19 -10.01 14.32 8.13
N LEU A 20 -8.95 13.58 8.48
CA LEU A 20 -7.59 13.75 7.92
C LEU A 20 -7.52 13.49 6.41
N LEU A 21 -8.52 12.81 5.85
CA LEU A 21 -8.66 12.59 4.42
C LEU A 21 -9.05 13.91 3.74
N THR A 22 -8.07 14.60 3.15
CA THR A 22 -8.22 15.93 2.54
C THR A 22 -9.37 16.04 1.52
N GLY A 23 -9.77 14.92 0.90
CA GLY A 23 -10.89 14.86 -0.04
C GLY A 23 -12.28 14.97 0.59
N ILE A 24 -12.46 14.54 1.85
CA ILE A 24 -13.79 14.46 2.48
C ILE A 24 -14.34 15.85 2.86
N PRO A 25 -13.58 16.75 3.52
CA PRO A 25 -14.07 18.10 3.83
C PRO A 25 -14.42 18.90 2.56
N GLN A 26 -13.62 18.73 1.50
CA GLN A 26 -13.83 19.35 0.18
C GLN A 26 -15.14 18.93 -0.50
N ILE A 27 -15.61 17.70 -0.27
CA ILE A 27 -16.87 17.18 -0.81
C ILE A 27 -18.06 17.75 -0.05
N ILE A 28 -17.97 17.87 1.28
CA ILE A 28 -19.07 18.33 2.14
C ILE A 28 -19.31 19.83 2.00
N LEU A 29 -18.24 20.61 1.85
CA LEU A 29 -18.33 22.06 1.71
C LEU A 29 -18.80 22.52 0.32
N THR A 30 -18.87 21.62 -0.68
CA THR A 30 -19.25 21.97 -2.05
C THR A 30 -20.79 22.13 -2.16
N PRO A 31 -21.29 23.30 -2.64
CA PRO A 31 -22.74 23.57 -2.68
C PRO A 31 -23.47 22.90 -3.85
N SER A 32 -22.78 22.61 -4.96
CA SER A 32 -23.41 22.03 -6.15
C SER A 32 -23.42 20.50 -6.11
N ILE A 33 -24.60 19.91 -6.31
CA ILE A 33 -24.82 18.46 -6.27
C ILE A 33 -23.99 17.75 -7.34
N ALA A 34 -23.95 18.28 -8.57
CA ALA A 34 -23.17 17.69 -9.66
C ALA A 34 -21.66 17.61 -9.34
N ARG A 35 -21.07 18.69 -8.78
CA ARG A 35 -19.66 18.69 -8.39
C ARG A 35 -19.40 17.80 -7.18
N LYS A 36 -20.37 17.69 -6.26
CA LYS A 36 -20.29 16.79 -5.10
C LYS A 36 -20.23 15.33 -5.54
N VAL A 37 -21.08 14.94 -6.50
CA VAL A 37 -21.06 13.60 -7.09
C VAL A 37 -19.74 13.36 -7.81
N LEU A 38 -19.29 14.29 -8.65
CA LEU A 38 -18.01 14.15 -9.37
C LEU A 38 -16.83 13.94 -8.41
N LYS A 39 -16.70 14.79 -7.37
CA LYS A 39 -15.64 14.67 -6.37
C LYS A 39 -15.73 13.35 -5.59
N SER A 40 -16.94 12.87 -5.29
CA SER A 40 -17.15 11.57 -4.65
C SER A 40 -16.72 10.41 -5.55
N VAL A 41 -17.03 10.46 -6.85
CA VAL A 41 -16.61 9.44 -7.81
C VAL A 41 -15.10 9.40 -7.91
N VAL A 42 -14.45 10.56 -8.02
CA VAL A 42 -12.98 10.65 -8.04
C VAL A 42 -12.37 10.03 -6.78
N LEU A 43 -12.91 10.35 -5.60
CA LEU A 43 -12.43 9.76 -4.34
C LEU A 43 -12.58 8.23 -4.33
N VAL A 44 -13.72 7.70 -4.78
CA VAL A 44 -13.96 6.26 -4.88
C VAL A 44 -12.99 5.62 -5.87
N CYS A 45 -12.77 6.21 -7.05
CA CYS A 45 -11.78 5.72 -8.01
C CYS A 45 -10.37 5.67 -7.41
N CYS A 46 -9.96 6.70 -6.66
CA CYS A 46 -8.66 6.71 -5.98
C CYS A 46 -8.56 5.61 -4.91
N LEU A 47 -9.62 5.39 -4.12
CA LEU A 47 -9.64 4.33 -3.10
C LEU A 47 -9.56 2.94 -3.73
N VAL A 48 -10.28 2.70 -4.82
CA VAL A 48 -10.22 1.44 -5.56
C VAL A 48 -8.82 1.23 -6.14
N GLY A 49 -8.23 2.26 -6.77
CA GLY A 49 -6.86 2.20 -7.29
C GLY A 49 -5.83 1.92 -6.18
N PHE A 50 -5.99 2.55 -5.02
CA PHE A 50 -5.15 2.29 -3.85
C PHE A 50 -5.25 0.83 -3.39
N VAL A 51 -6.47 0.31 -3.18
CA VAL A 51 -6.67 -1.08 -2.74
C VAL A 51 -6.11 -2.08 -3.78
N TYR A 52 -6.30 -1.80 -5.07
CA TYR A 52 -5.74 -2.63 -6.14
C TYR A 52 -4.21 -2.67 -6.07
N GLN A 53 -3.57 -1.50 -6.03
CA GLN A 53 -2.11 -1.40 -5.97
C GLN A 53 -1.53 -2.07 -4.72
N THR A 54 -2.15 -1.84 -3.55
CA THR A 54 -1.76 -2.48 -2.30
C THR A 54 -1.88 -4.00 -2.39
N THR A 55 -2.93 -4.52 -3.02
CA THR A 55 -3.12 -5.96 -3.19
C THR A 55 -2.03 -6.57 -4.08
N GLU A 56 -1.65 -5.91 -5.18
CA GLU A 56 -0.57 -6.37 -6.05
C GLU A 56 0.78 -6.41 -5.31
N PHE A 57 1.10 -5.37 -4.53
CA PHE A 57 2.29 -5.39 -3.68
C PHE A 57 2.26 -6.50 -2.64
N LEU A 58 1.09 -6.77 -2.06
CA LEU A 58 0.93 -7.81 -1.05
C LEU A 58 1.13 -9.22 -1.65
N LYS A 59 0.69 -9.45 -2.89
CA LYS A 59 0.99 -10.69 -3.63
C LYS A 59 2.48 -10.88 -3.84
N ILE A 60 3.20 -9.83 -4.25
CA ILE A 60 4.65 -9.87 -4.43
C ILE A 60 5.34 -10.20 -3.10
N PHE A 61 4.91 -9.55 -2.01
CA PHE A 61 5.42 -9.80 -0.67
C PHE A 61 5.24 -11.26 -0.24
N TRP A 62 4.04 -11.83 -0.44
CA TRP A 62 3.75 -13.23 -0.08
C TRP A 62 4.40 -14.26 -0.98
N ASN A 63 4.89 -13.88 -2.16
CA ASN A 63 5.65 -14.78 -3.02
C ASN A 63 7.10 -14.95 -2.53
N TYR A 64 7.53 -14.18 -1.53
CA TYR A 64 8.90 -14.19 -0.98
C TYR A 64 9.99 -14.27 -2.08
N PRO A 65 9.94 -13.41 -3.12
CA PRO A 65 10.91 -13.49 -4.20
C PRO A 65 12.30 -13.13 -3.67
N THR A 66 13.28 -13.97 -3.97
CA THR A 66 14.68 -13.69 -3.68
C THR A 66 15.36 -13.14 -4.92
N VAL A 67 16.15 -12.09 -4.75
CA VAL A 67 17.01 -11.55 -5.80
C VAL A 67 18.43 -11.94 -5.44
N LEU A 68 19.05 -12.76 -6.30
CA LEU A 68 20.46 -13.11 -6.16
C LEU A 68 21.28 -11.96 -6.74
N ASP A 69 22.02 -11.27 -5.89
CA ASP A 69 23.03 -10.31 -6.31
C ASP A 69 24.37 -11.06 -6.40
N ILE A 70 24.91 -11.15 -7.61
CA ILE A 70 26.17 -11.86 -7.87
C ILE A 70 27.25 -10.80 -7.95
N ASP A 71 28.03 -10.68 -6.88
CA ASP A 71 29.24 -9.89 -6.89
C ASP A 71 30.45 -10.78 -7.13
N VAL A 72 31.37 -10.31 -7.98
CA VAL A 72 32.59 -11.05 -8.33
C VAL A 72 33.77 -10.33 -7.71
N GLU A 73 34.26 -10.88 -6.61
CA GLU A 73 35.43 -10.37 -5.90
C GLU A 73 36.70 -11.10 -6.36
N CYS A 74 37.80 -10.36 -6.50
CA CYS A 74 39.14 -10.89 -6.77
C CYS A 74 40.03 -10.67 -5.53
N PRO A 75 39.97 -11.55 -4.51
CA PRO A 75 40.77 -11.39 -3.30
C PRO A 75 42.26 -11.70 -3.54
N GLU A 76 43.14 -11.10 -2.72
CA GLU A 76 44.60 -11.31 -2.78
C GLU A 76 45.01 -12.74 -2.38
N ILE A 77 44.21 -13.39 -1.53
CA ILE A 77 44.44 -14.75 -1.04
C ILE A 77 43.17 -15.57 -1.31
N ILE A 78 43.34 -16.75 -1.91
CA ILE A 78 42.27 -17.70 -2.21
C ILE A 78 42.59 -19.02 -1.52
N GLU A 79 41.64 -19.54 -0.74
CA GLU A 79 41.77 -20.86 -0.11
C GLU A 79 41.77 -21.96 -1.18
N SER A 80 42.75 -22.86 -1.13
CA SER A 80 42.84 -23.97 -2.07
C SER A 80 41.67 -24.93 -1.88
N PRO A 81 40.91 -25.28 -2.93
CA PRO A 81 39.83 -26.27 -2.80
C PRO A 81 40.39 -27.67 -2.56
N ALA A 82 39.54 -28.55 -2.03
CA ALA A 82 39.88 -29.96 -1.93
C ALA A 82 39.97 -30.58 -3.33
N ILE A 83 41.12 -31.18 -3.65
CA ILE A 83 41.33 -31.90 -4.90
C ILE A 83 41.00 -33.37 -4.65
N THR A 84 39.94 -33.86 -5.28
CA THR A 84 39.59 -35.29 -5.26
C THR A 84 39.88 -35.90 -6.63
N TYR A 85 40.60 -37.03 -6.65
CA TYR A 85 40.85 -37.81 -7.87
C TYR A 85 40.32 -39.23 -7.70
N CYS A 86 39.86 -39.82 -8.80
CA CYS A 86 39.39 -41.20 -8.85
C CYS A 86 40.25 -42.01 -9.82
N ASN A 87 40.49 -43.28 -9.48
CA ASN A 87 41.07 -44.24 -10.40
C ASN A 87 39.98 -44.74 -11.38
N LEU A 88 40.31 -44.78 -12.68
CA LEU A 88 39.40 -45.27 -13.72
C LEU A 88 39.34 -46.81 -13.77
N ASN A 89 40.27 -47.50 -13.10
CA ASN A 89 40.35 -48.97 -13.04
C ASN A 89 39.84 -49.49 -11.70
N GLY A 90 38.55 -49.28 -11.42
CA GLY A 90 37.86 -49.82 -10.24
C GLY A 90 37.93 -51.34 -10.14
#